data_AF-A0A0D6AIE8-F1
#
_entry.id   AF-A0A0D6AIE8-F1
#
_cell.length_a   1.000
_cell.length_b   1.000
_cell.length_c   1.000
_cell.angle_alpha   90.00
_cell.angle_beta   90.00
_cell.angle_gamma   90.00
#
_symmetry.space_group_name_H-M   'P 1'
#
loop_
_entity.id
_entity.type
_entity.pdbx_description
1 polymer ?
#
loop_
_entity_poly.entity_id
_entity_poly.type
_entity_poly.pdbx_seq_one_letter_code
_entity_poly.pdbx_strand_id
1 'polypeptide(L)'
;MRFQTFVLLIISLLFLTSCDGSIQKAADTAQSTVDKAKIATEKATQSAQTKINNSKTAVEKATESAKSAVNDVIVIKDGLQGMSVAVSNTLSSVQSGDMVTAQQEFIKIQENWASLEGTVKNTSAVTCEEINRHMTTLNTLFEANKPDGAKLTTELQALGKSLISAEKQK
;
A
#
# COMPACT_ATOMS: atom_id res chain seq x y z
N MET A 1 -16.67 -9.11 -25.22
CA MET A 1 -17.65 -10.20 -25.44
C MET A 1 -18.90 -9.60 -26.04
N ARG A 2 -19.23 -10.00 -27.27
CA ARG A 2 -20.34 -9.47 -28.07
C ARG A 2 -21.65 -10.13 -27.64
N PHE A 3 -22.43 -9.47 -26.78
CA PHE A 3 -23.86 -9.78 -26.59
C PHE A 3 -24.67 -9.07 -27.67
N GLN A 4 -24.49 -9.51 -28.90
CA GLN A 4 -25.32 -9.10 -30.03
C GLN A 4 -25.87 -10.39 -30.63
N THR A 5 -27.10 -10.33 -31.15
CA THR A 5 -27.89 -11.44 -31.71
C THR A 5 -28.39 -12.48 -30.70
N PHE A 6 -29.59 -12.27 -30.11
CA PHE A 6 -30.57 -13.34 -29.87
C PHE A 6 -31.95 -12.82 -29.37
N VAL A 7 -32.48 -11.74 -29.93
CA VAL A 7 -33.91 -11.40 -29.74
C VAL A 7 -34.42 -10.68 -30.98
N LEU A 8 -34.66 -11.39 -32.09
CA LEU A 8 -35.40 -10.85 -33.26
C LEU A 8 -35.81 -12.01 -34.16
N LEU A 9 -36.68 -12.90 -33.66
CA LEU A 9 -37.24 -13.96 -34.50
C LEU A 9 -38.65 -14.38 -34.05
N ILE A 10 -39.54 -13.40 -33.84
CA ILE A 10 -40.99 -13.63 -33.91
C ILE A 10 -41.60 -12.34 -34.45
N ILE A 11 -42.02 -12.33 -35.71
CA ILE A 11 -43.21 -11.67 -36.29
C ILE A 11 -43.11 -11.90 -37.80
N SER A 12 -43.64 -13.04 -38.22
CA SER A 12 -43.96 -13.30 -39.62
C SER A 12 -45.23 -14.15 -39.60
N LEU A 13 -46.36 -13.48 -39.36
CA LEU A 13 -47.69 -14.07 -39.47
C LEU A 13 -48.65 -12.99 -39.96
N LEU A 14 -48.88 -13.05 -41.28
CA LEU A 14 -50.17 -12.96 -41.97
C LEU A 14 -51.19 -11.94 -41.45
N PHE A 15 -51.39 -10.85 -42.21
CA PHE A 15 -52.62 -10.07 -42.15
C PHE A 15 -53.41 -10.25 -43.45
N LEU A 16 -54.43 -11.12 -43.41
CA LEU A 16 -55.58 -11.08 -44.30
C LEU A 16 -56.76 -10.48 -43.53
N THR A 17 -57.16 -9.28 -43.96
CA THR A 17 -58.47 -8.61 -43.96
C THR A 17 -59.52 -8.87 -42.86
N SER A 18 -60.01 -7.74 -42.32
CA SER A 18 -61.27 -7.47 -41.59
C SER A 18 -61.32 -7.66 -40.05
N CYS A 19 -61.00 -6.59 -39.31
CA CYS A 19 -61.75 -6.09 -38.14
C CYS A 19 -61.20 -4.69 -37.76
N ASP A 20 -61.97 -3.63 -38.00
CA ASP A 20 -61.54 -2.24 -37.89
C ASP A 20 -61.40 -1.85 -36.39
N GLY A 21 -60.21 -1.36 -35.99
CA GLY A 21 -59.92 -0.85 -34.64
C GLY A 21 -59.30 -1.81 -33.62
N SER A 22 -59.57 -3.12 -33.66
CA SER A 22 -59.05 -4.07 -32.66
C SER A 22 -57.59 -4.51 -32.92
N ILE A 23 -57.17 -4.58 -34.19
CA ILE A 23 -55.78 -4.91 -34.57
C ILE A 23 -54.84 -3.73 -34.32
N GLN A 24 -55.26 -2.49 -34.58
CA GLN A 24 -54.44 -1.30 -34.33
C GLN A 24 -54.15 -1.13 -32.83
N LYS A 25 -55.17 -1.31 -31.97
CA LYS A 25 -55.01 -1.25 -30.53
C LYS A 25 -54.07 -2.35 -29.99
N ALA A 26 -54.08 -3.53 -30.60
CA ALA A 26 -53.16 -4.61 -30.28
C ALA A 26 -51.71 -4.27 -30.69
N ALA A 27 -51.52 -3.67 -31.87
CA ALA A 27 -50.20 -3.20 -32.33
C ALA A 27 -49.64 -2.09 -31.42
N ASP A 28 -50.46 -1.11 -31.03
CA ASP A 28 -50.06 -0.02 -30.13
C ASP A 28 -49.69 -0.54 -28.73
N THR A 29 -50.43 -1.54 -28.23
CA THR A 29 -50.15 -2.20 -26.95
C THR A 29 -48.86 -3.01 -26.99
N ALA A 30 -48.61 -3.72 -28.10
CA ALA A 30 -47.37 -4.45 -28.32
C ALA A 30 -46.17 -3.49 -28.39
N GLN A 31 -46.28 -2.40 -29.14
CA GLN A 31 -45.22 -1.39 -29.27
C GLN A 31 -44.91 -0.72 -27.92
N SER A 32 -45.93 -0.34 -27.15
CA SER A 32 -45.75 0.22 -25.80
C SER A 32 -45.03 -0.75 -24.84
N THR A 33 -45.29 -2.06 -24.99
CA THR A 33 -44.63 -3.10 -24.17
C THR A 33 -43.16 -3.27 -24.57
N VAL A 34 -42.85 -3.23 -25.86
CA VAL A 34 -41.47 -3.25 -26.39
C VAL A 34 -40.68 -2.03 -25.91
N ASP A 35 -41.26 -0.83 -25.94
CA ASP A 35 -40.58 0.39 -25.50
C ASP A 35 -40.29 0.36 -23.98
N LYS A 36 -41.24 -0.11 -23.16
CA LYS A 36 -41.03 -0.30 -21.72
C LYS A 36 -39.94 -1.33 -21.44
N ALA A 37 -39.90 -2.43 -22.20
CA ALA A 37 -38.85 -3.44 -22.08
C ALA A 37 -37.48 -2.86 -22.43
N LYS A 38 -37.38 -2.07 -23.51
CA LYS A 38 -36.14 -1.41 -23.93
C LYS A 38 -35.63 -0.43 -22.87
N ILE A 39 -36.50 0.42 -22.32
CA ILE A 39 -36.16 1.36 -21.25
C ILE A 39 -35.68 0.61 -19.99
N ALA A 40 -36.36 -0.48 -19.63
CA ALA A 40 -35.96 -1.32 -18.49
C ALA A 40 -34.58 -1.96 -18.72
N THR A 41 -34.30 -2.46 -19.92
CA THR A 41 -32.98 -3.01 -20.29
C THR A 41 -31.89 -1.94 -20.26
N GLU A 42 -32.11 -0.76 -20.83
CA GLU A 42 -31.14 0.35 -20.81
C GLU A 42 -30.81 0.80 -19.39
N LYS A 43 -31.83 0.93 -18.53
CA LYS A 43 -31.63 1.27 -17.11
C LYS A 43 -30.85 0.19 -16.35
N ALA A 44 -31.12 -1.09 -16.64
CA ALA A 44 -30.38 -2.21 -16.06
C ALA A 44 -28.90 -2.20 -16.52
N THR A 45 -28.63 -1.95 -17.81
CA THR A 45 -27.28 -1.84 -18.36
C THR A 45 -26.51 -0.65 -17.79
N GLN A 46 -27.15 0.52 -17.67
CA GLN A 46 -26.52 1.69 -17.06
C GLN A 46 -26.20 1.45 -15.58
N SER A 47 -27.13 0.84 -14.82
CA SER A 47 -26.89 0.48 -13.42
C SER A 47 -25.72 -0.51 -13.27
N ALA A 48 -25.64 -1.51 -14.15
CA ALA A 48 -24.53 -2.46 -14.18
C ALA A 48 -23.20 -1.78 -14.52
N GLN A 49 -23.18 -0.88 -15.52
CA GLN A 49 -21.96 -0.15 -15.91
C GLN A 49 -21.45 0.77 -14.80
N THR A 50 -22.34 1.46 -14.08
CA THR A 50 -21.96 2.30 -12.93
C THR A 50 -21.33 1.46 -11.82
N LYS A 51 -21.90 0.29 -11.51
CA LYS A 51 -21.31 -0.62 -10.52
C LYS A 51 -19.93 -1.11 -10.95
N ILE A 52 -19.76 -1.50 -12.21
CA ILE A 52 -18.47 -1.93 -12.77
C ILE A 52 -17.43 -0.81 -12.67
N ASN A 53 -17.79 0.42 -13.03
CA ASN A 53 -16.87 1.55 -12.98
C ASN A 53 -16.44 1.85 -11.54
N ASN A 54 -17.38 1.87 -10.59
CA ASN A 54 -17.07 2.07 -9.17
C ASN A 54 -16.15 0.95 -8.62
N SER A 55 -16.42 -0.30 -9.00
CA SER A 55 -15.56 -1.43 -8.64
C SER A 55 -14.15 -1.30 -9.24
N LYS A 56 -14.04 -0.87 -10.49
CA LYS A 56 -12.73 -0.63 -11.14
C LYS A 56 -11.92 0.43 -10.38
N THR A 57 -12.52 1.56 -10.05
CA THR A 57 -11.85 2.62 -9.28
C THR A 57 -11.44 2.15 -7.88
N ALA A 58 -12.28 1.35 -7.21
CA ALA A 58 -11.92 0.78 -5.91
C ALA A 58 -10.73 -0.18 -6.00
N VAL A 59 -10.68 -1.02 -7.04
CA VAL A 59 -9.56 -1.95 -7.29
C VAL A 59 -8.28 -1.20 -7.62
N GLU A 60 -8.34 -0.13 -8.42
CA GLU A 60 -7.18 0.71 -8.73
C GLU A 60 -6.61 1.37 -7.46
N LYS A 61 -7.48 1.92 -6.61
CA LYS A 61 -7.06 2.51 -5.32
C LYS A 61 -6.43 1.45 -4.40
N ALA A 62 -7.04 0.28 -4.28
CA ALA A 62 -6.50 -0.81 -3.46
C ALA A 62 -5.14 -1.30 -3.99
N THR A 63 -4.98 -1.39 -5.32
CA THR A 63 -3.73 -1.77 -5.96
C THR A 63 -2.63 -0.75 -5.67
N GLU A 64 -2.93 0.54 -5.73
CA GLU A 64 -1.95 1.59 -5.46
C GLU A 64 -1.55 1.63 -3.99
N SER A 65 -2.51 1.47 -3.07
CA SER A 65 -2.21 1.32 -1.63
C SER A 65 -1.33 0.10 -1.35
N ALA A 66 -1.58 -1.04 -2.02
CA ALA A 66 -0.76 -2.23 -1.86
C ALA A 66 0.66 -2.03 -2.39
N LYS A 67 0.84 -1.37 -3.54
CA LYS A 67 2.18 -1.04 -4.06
C LYS A 67 2.96 -0.13 -3.11
N SER A 68 2.32 0.90 -2.58
CA SER A 68 2.94 1.80 -1.60
C SER A 68 3.39 1.02 -0.36
N ALA A 69 2.53 0.17 0.20
CA ALA A 69 2.86 -0.64 1.37
C ALA A 69 4.03 -1.61 1.10
N VAL A 70 4.09 -2.23 -0.10
CA VAL A 70 5.22 -3.09 -0.50
C VAL A 70 6.51 -2.28 -0.62
N ASN A 71 6.45 -1.07 -1.18
CA ASN A 71 7.61 -0.20 -1.30
C ASN A 71 8.13 0.22 0.08
N ASP A 72 7.24 0.59 1.01
CA ASP A 72 7.61 0.91 2.40
C ASP A 72 8.27 -0.28 3.08
N VAL A 73 7.79 -1.50 2.82
CA VAL A 73 8.40 -2.72 3.36
C VAL A 73 9.83 -2.92 2.85
N ILE A 74 10.09 -2.68 1.57
CA ILE A 74 11.43 -2.80 0.97
C ILE A 74 12.35 -1.73 1.54
N VAL A 75 11.92 -0.46 1.54
CA VAL A 75 12.72 0.67 2.06
C VAL A 75 13.11 0.45 3.52
N ILE A 76 12.17 0.02 4.37
CA ILE A 76 12.48 -0.30 5.77
C ILE A 76 13.51 -1.42 5.87
N LYS A 77 13.37 -2.49 5.08
CA LYS A 77 14.27 -3.64 5.17
C LYS A 77 15.69 -3.24 4.78
N ASP A 78 15.85 -2.61 3.63
CA ASP A 78 17.16 -2.22 3.12
C ASP A 78 17.81 -1.17 4.03
N GLY A 79 17.00 -0.23 4.55
CA GLY A 79 17.45 0.76 5.51
C GLY A 79 17.91 0.17 6.85
N LEU A 80 17.14 -0.74 7.44
CA LEU A 80 17.52 -1.42 8.69
C LEU A 80 18.78 -2.29 8.52
N GLN A 81 18.96 -2.91 7.34
CA GLN A 81 20.19 -3.63 7.01
C GLN A 81 21.38 -2.68 6.92
N GLY A 82 21.23 -1.54 6.21
CA GLY A 82 22.26 -0.50 6.13
C GLY A 82 22.65 0.04 7.52
N MET A 83 21.67 0.28 8.40
CA MET A 83 21.93 0.65 9.79
C MET A 83 22.66 -0.44 10.57
N SER A 84 22.28 -1.71 10.41
CA SER A 84 22.92 -2.82 11.10
C SER A 84 24.40 -3.00 10.71
N VAL A 85 24.72 -2.77 9.44
CA VAL A 85 26.10 -2.71 8.95
C VAL A 85 26.86 -1.55 9.60
N ALA A 86 26.28 -0.34 9.61
CA ALA A 86 26.91 0.82 10.22
C ALA A 86 27.12 0.64 11.74
N VAL A 87 26.16 0.05 12.48
CA VAL A 87 26.32 -0.33 13.89
C VAL A 87 27.50 -1.28 14.08
N SER A 88 27.65 -2.28 13.20
CA SER A 88 28.75 -3.25 13.27
C SER A 88 30.13 -2.60 13.01
N ASN A 89 30.19 -1.65 12.07
CA ASN A 89 31.41 -0.89 11.78
C ASN A 89 31.80 0.03 12.95
N THR A 90 30.82 0.75 13.51
CA THR A 90 31.01 1.59 14.69
C THR A 90 31.51 0.76 15.87
N LEU A 91 30.87 -0.40 16.13
CA LEU A 91 31.26 -1.31 17.20
C LEU A 91 32.71 -1.80 17.02
N SER A 92 33.09 -2.19 15.81
CA SER A 92 34.45 -2.64 15.49
C SER A 92 35.48 -1.55 15.76
N SER A 93 35.16 -0.29 15.40
CA SER A 93 36.04 0.87 15.60
C SER A 93 36.17 1.24 17.08
N VAL A 94 35.07 1.18 17.84
CA VAL A 94 35.08 1.35 19.31
C VAL A 94 35.98 0.30 19.95
N GLN A 95 35.86 -0.97 19.53
CA GLN A 95 36.65 -2.09 20.06
C GLN A 95 38.14 -2.00 19.73
N SER A 96 38.50 -1.42 18.58
CA SER A 96 39.90 -1.16 18.20
C SER A 96 40.46 0.11 18.83
N GLY A 97 39.66 0.88 19.55
CA GLY A 97 40.04 2.17 20.13
C GLY A 97 40.09 3.33 19.13
N ASP A 98 39.62 3.13 17.90
CA ASP A 98 39.54 4.18 16.88
C ASP A 98 38.24 4.98 17.03
N MET A 99 38.25 5.91 17.98
CA MET A 99 37.07 6.72 18.30
C MET A 99 36.70 7.73 17.22
N VAL A 100 37.66 8.15 16.39
CA VAL A 100 37.40 9.08 15.27
C VAL A 100 36.59 8.36 14.20
N THR A 101 37.05 7.17 13.78
CA THR A 101 36.31 6.34 12.82
C THR A 101 34.97 5.89 13.40
N ALA A 102 34.92 5.52 14.68
CA ALA A 102 33.66 5.16 15.34
C ALA A 102 32.63 6.31 15.27
N GLN A 103 33.05 7.55 15.53
CA GLN A 103 32.13 8.70 15.45
C GLN A 103 31.66 8.95 14.01
N GLN A 104 32.53 8.78 13.01
CA GLN A 104 32.15 8.90 11.61
C GLN A 104 31.14 7.83 11.18
N GLU A 105 31.34 6.57 11.60
CA GLU A 105 30.38 5.49 11.35
C GLU A 105 29.06 5.72 12.12
N PHE A 106 29.12 6.28 13.34
CA PHE A 106 27.91 6.64 14.09
C PHE A 106 27.08 7.73 13.41
N ILE A 107 27.70 8.71 12.76
CA ILE A 107 26.98 9.72 11.96
C ILE A 107 26.18 9.05 10.83
N LYS A 108 26.73 8.02 10.17
CA LYS A 108 25.98 7.25 9.16
C LYS A 108 24.77 6.55 9.74
N ILE A 109 24.85 6.07 10.99
CA ILE A 109 23.70 5.50 11.70
C ILE A 109 22.64 6.58 11.91
N GLN A 110 23.02 7.80 12.31
CA GLN A 110 22.11 8.93 12.50
C GLN A 110 21.40 9.32 11.18
N GLU A 111 22.16 9.45 10.09
CA GLU A 111 21.62 9.79 8.77
C GLU A 111 20.63 8.73 8.27
N ASN A 112 21.00 7.44 8.37
CA ASN A 112 20.11 6.35 7.98
C ASN A 112 18.85 6.32 8.85
N TRP A 113 18.99 6.50 10.17
CA TRP A 113 17.84 6.51 11.08
C TRP A 113 16.87 7.65 10.77
N ALA A 114 17.35 8.86 10.49
CA ALA A 114 16.51 10.00 10.16
C ALA A 114 15.61 9.73 8.94
N SER A 115 16.10 8.95 7.97
CA SER A 115 15.31 8.55 6.80
C SER A 115 14.25 7.47 7.09
N LEU A 116 14.41 6.70 8.17
CA LEU A 116 13.59 5.54 8.51
C LEU A 116 12.64 5.78 9.67
N GLU A 117 12.93 6.75 10.54
CA GLU A 117 12.23 6.96 11.81
C GLU A 117 10.71 7.00 11.62
N GLY A 118 10.22 7.79 10.65
CA GLY A 118 8.80 7.91 10.38
C GLY A 118 8.15 6.60 9.94
N THR A 119 8.82 5.85 9.06
CA THR A 119 8.28 4.58 8.54
C THR A 119 8.31 3.48 9.61
N VAL A 120 9.37 3.43 10.42
CA VAL A 120 9.45 2.52 11.57
C VAL A 120 8.41 2.89 12.62
N LYS A 121 8.20 4.18 12.92
CA LYS A 121 7.17 4.67 13.84
C LYS A 121 5.76 4.25 13.42
N ASN A 122 5.46 4.32 12.12
CA ASN A 122 4.17 3.89 11.58
C ASN A 122 3.94 2.37 11.70
N THR A 123 5.02 1.60 11.75
CA THR A 123 4.97 0.14 11.92
C THR A 123 4.94 -0.25 13.39
N SER A 124 5.80 0.38 14.21
CA SER A 124 5.96 0.11 15.63
C SER A 124 6.52 1.34 16.36
N ALA A 125 5.63 2.05 17.06
CA ALA A 125 6.00 3.21 17.87
C ALA A 125 6.99 2.83 19.00
N VAL A 126 6.79 1.67 19.65
CA VAL A 126 7.65 1.20 20.75
C VAL A 126 9.09 0.97 20.26
N THR A 127 9.27 0.31 19.12
CA THR A 127 10.61 0.07 18.56
C THR A 127 11.28 1.37 18.10
N CYS A 128 10.51 2.30 17.54
CA CYS A 128 11.00 3.64 17.21
C CYS A 128 11.52 4.37 18.46
N GLU A 129 10.77 4.37 19.56
CA GLU A 129 11.16 4.98 20.84
C GLU A 129 12.42 4.33 21.43
N GLU A 130 12.52 3.01 21.39
CA GLU A 130 13.72 2.29 21.85
C GLU A 130 14.97 2.68 21.06
N ILE A 131 14.89 2.71 19.73
CA ILE A 131 16.00 3.12 18.86
C ILE A 131 16.39 4.57 19.14
N ASN A 132 15.42 5.49 19.24
CA ASN A 132 15.66 6.90 19.57
C ASN A 132 16.39 7.07 20.92
N ARG A 133 16.00 6.30 21.93
CA ARG A 133 16.67 6.30 23.24
C ARG A 133 18.13 5.86 23.14
N HIS A 134 18.40 4.80 22.37
CA HIS A 134 19.76 4.31 22.13
C HIS A 134 20.60 5.33 21.37
N MET A 135 20.04 5.93 20.31
CA MET A 135 20.71 6.98 19.53
C MET A 135 21.07 8.19 20.38
N THR A 136 20.15 8.64 21.25
CA THR A 136 20.40 9.77 22.17
C THR A 136 21.50 9.46 23.17
N THR A 137 21.51 8.24 23.71
CA THR A 137 22.52 7.78 24.67
C THR A 137 23.89 7.69 24.01
N LEU A 138 23.98 7.12 22.81
CA LEU A 138 25.21 7.05 22.02
C LEU A 138 25.74 8.44 21.70
N ASN A 139 24.88 9.38 21.28
CA ASN A 139 25.29 10.75 21.00
C ASN A 139 25.95 11.39 22.24
N THR A 140 25.31 11.24 23.40
CA THR A 140 25.86 11.73 24.68
C THR A 140 27.21 11.08 25.02
N LEU A 141 27.36 9.77 24.78
CA LEU A 141 28.61 9.06 25.04
C LEU A 141 29.76 9.48 24.11
N PHE A 142 29.46 9.74 22.83
CA PHE A 142 30.44 10.22 21.86
C PHE A 142 30.85 11.68 22.10
N GLU A 143 29.96 12.51 22.62
CA GLU A 143 30.24 13.93 22.95
C GLU A 143 31.01 14.12 24.27
N ALA A 144 31.19 13.06 25.07
CA ALA A 144 31.96 13.14 26.30
C ALA A 144 33.44 13.48 26.00
N ASN A 145 34.07 14.31 26.84
CA ASN A 145 35.49 14.69 26.73
C ASN A 145 36.45 13.49 26.56
N LYS A 146 36.07 12.33 27.11
CA LYS A 146 36.73 11.06 26.89
C LYS A 146 35.66 9.98 26.73
N PRO A 147 35.31 9.58 25.50
CA PRO A 147 34.30 8.56 25.26
C PRO A 147 34.66 7.24 25.94
N ASP A 148 33.70 6.67 26.65
CA ASP A 148 33.85 5.39 27.34
C ASP A 148 33.54 4.25 26.37
N GLY A 149 34.58 3.60 25.86
CA GLY A 149 34.45 2.52 24.88
C GLY A 149 33.64 1.33 25.38
N ALA A 150 33.62 1.03 26.68
CA ALA A 150 32.84 -0.08 27.22
C ALA A 150 31.33 0.26 27.24
N LYS A 151 30.98 1.50 27.60
CA LYS A 151 29.60 1.98 27.52
C LYS A 151 29.12 2.08 26.07
N LEU A 152 29.94 2.62 25.18
CA LEU A 152 29.65 2.66 23.74
C LEU A 152 29.40 1.26 23.18
N THR A 153 30.27 0.29 23.50
CA THR A 153 30.12 -1.11 23.10
C THR A 153 28.78 -1.68 23.56
N THR A 154 28.44 -1.51 24.84
CA THR A 154 27.19 -2.01 25.42
C THR A 154 25.97 -1.40 24.73
N GLU A 155 26.01 -0.08 24.50
CA GLU A 155 24.89 0.66 23.92
C GLU A 155 24.72 0.36 22.42
N LEU A 156 25.81 0.21 21.66
CA LEU A 156 25.78 -0.22 20.26
C LEU A 156 25.22 -1.64 20.11
N GLN A 157 25.57 -2.54 21.02
CA GLN A 157 24.99 -3.90 21.04
C GLN A 157 23.49 -3.88 21.35
N ALA A 158 23.04 -2.99 22.25
CA ALA A 158 21.63 -2.82 22.54
C ALA A 158 20.88 -2.26 21.33
N LEU A 159 21.42 -1.22 20.68
CA LEU A 159 20.89 -0.68 19.43
C LEU A 159 20.76 -1.77 18.35
N GLY A 160 21.81 -2.56 18.14
CA GLY A 160 21.78 -3.67 17.17
C GLY A 160 20.67 -4.69 17.45
N LYS A 161 20.38 -4.99 18.73
CA LYS A 161 19.25 -5.85 19.09
C LYS A 161 17.90 -5.21 18.78
N SER A 162 17.73 -3.91 19.04
CA SER A 162 16.50 -3.19 18.68
C SER A 162 16.27 -3.15 17.17
N LEU A 163 17.34 -3.02 16.37
CA LEU A 163 17.24 -3.10 14.90
C LEU A 163 16.77 -4.48 14.43
N ILE A 164 17.33 -5.57 14.99
CA ILE A 164 16.87 -6.94 14.68
C ILE A 164 15.41 -7.15 15.11
N SER A 165 14.99 -6.57 16.22
CA SER A 165 13.59 -6.61 16.65
C SER A 165 12.67 -5.84 15.69
N ALA A 166 13.13 -4.71 15.14
CA ALA A 166 12.41 -3.94 14.13
C ALA A 166 12.21 -4.75 12.83
N GLU A 167 13.18 -5.56 12.44
CA GLU A 167 13.07 -6.44 11.27
C GLU A 167 12.02 -7.55 11.46
N LYS A 168 11.81 -8.02 12.70
CA LYS A 168 10.92 -9.16 13.02
C LYS A 168 9.45 -8.81 13.21
N GLN A 169 9.09 -7.53 13.30
CA GLN A 169 7.69 -7.10 13.49
C GLN A 169 6.90 -6.99 12.17
N LYS A 170 7.40 -7.63 11.10
CA LYS A 170 6.71 -7.80 9.81
C LYS A 170 6.29 -9.25 9.63
#